data_AF-A0A645BQF3-F1
#
_entry.id   AF-A0A645BQF3-F1
#
_cell.length_a   1.000
_cell.length_b   1.000
_cell.length_c   1.000
_cell.angle_alpha   90.00
_cell.angle_beta   90.00
_cell.angle_gamma   90.00
#
_symmetry.space_group_name_H-M   'P 1'
#
loop_
_entity.id
_entity.type
_entity.pdbx_description
1 polymer ?
#
loop_
_entity_poly.entity_id
_entity_poly.type
_entity_poly.pdbx_seq_one_letter_code
_entity_poly.pdbx_strand_id
1 'polypeptide(L)'
;MTCVELELSQWDRVQQRDKITGCSLTGWQDMVNAVGLDREQQAALLRKLRDAAKDESERYAGEIGEGAPILVTTIKPEGTLSQLPGVSSGVHYSHSPYFLRRVRINSHDPLVKVCEELGYPIYPEVGQEMKTCTTKVIEFPEKAPVGKTKYDVTAIEQLENYKLFMENYVDHNCSITVHVRDKEWDQVEQWVWDNWDDVVALSFLSLDDSFYQLMPYESITEEEYNNKLKEMKPFIPSLLSTYEVQEEALDVGNEGCDSGICPIR
;
A
#
# COMPACT_ATOMS: atom_id res chain seq x y z
N MET A 1 -10.48 -2.94 19.02
CA MET A 1 -9.58 -2.51 20.11
C MET A 1 -8.97 -3.74 20.74
N THR A 2 -7.64 -3.79 20.86
CA THR A 2 -6.96 -4.89 21.56
C THR A 2 -6.87 -4.53 23.04
N CYS A 3 -7.64 -5.17 23.91
CA CYS A 3 -7.50 -5.01 25.37
C CYS A 3 -6.33 -5.85 25.92
N VAL A 4 -5.26 -5.96 25.13
CA VAL A 4 -4.09 -6.77 25.45
C VAL A 4 -3.11 -5.90 26.23
N GLU A 5 -2.60 -6.44 27.33
CA GLU A 5 -1.50 -5.80 28.07
C GLU A 5 -0.23 -5.84 27.22
N LEU A 6 0.37 -4.67 26.96
CA LEU A 6 1.61 -4.60 26.20
C LEU A 6 2.81 -4.83 27.12
N GLU A 7 3.83 -5.54 26.61
CA GLU A 7 5.04 -5.90 27.36
C GLU A 7 5.81 -4.67 27.89
N LEU A 8 5.75 -3.56 27.16
CA LEU A 8 6.39 -2.31 27.54
C LEU A 8 5.41 -1.45 28.32
N SER A 9 5.66 -1.33 29.63
CA SER A 9 4.78 -0.62 30.58
C SER A 9 4.39 0.80 30.18
N GLN A 10 5.29 1.54 29.52
CA GLN A 10 4.97 2.88 29.01
C GLN A 10 4.01 2.83 27.81
N TRP A 11 4.18 1.85 26.93
CA TRP A 11 3.31 1.67 25.76
C TRP A 11 1.94 1.18 26.19
N ASP A 12 1.90 0.22 27.12
CA ASP A 12 0.65 -0.27 27.70
C ASP A 12 -0.14 0.89 28.32
N ARG A 13 0.50 1.69 29.18
CA ARG A 13 -0.15 2.84 29.80
C ARG A 13 -0.75 3.81 28.78
N VAL A 14 -0.06 4.08 27.68
CA VAL A 14 -0.55 4.97 26.61
C VAL A 14 -1.69 4.30 25.84
N GLN A 15 -1.55 3.03 25.49
CA GLN A 15 -2.56 2.27 24.78
C GLN A 15 -3.86 2.15 25.59
N GLN A 16 -3.77 1.88 26.89
CA GLN A 16 -4.93 1.78 27.78
C GLN A 16 -5.59 3.15 28.01
N ARG A 17 -4.81 4.23 27.97
CA ARG A 17 -5.35 5.60 28.09
C ARG A 17 -6.05 6.05 26.81
N ASP A 18 -5.41 5.89 25.66
CA ASP A 18 -5.81 6.52 24.41
C ASP A 18 -6.67 5.62 23.53
N LYS A 19 -6.44 4.30 23.61
CA LYS A 19 -7.16 3.25 22.89
C LYS A 19 -7.26 3.51 21.38
N ILE A 20 -6.32 4.26 20.82
CA ILE A 20 -6.36 4.73 19.43
C ILE A 20 -6.58 3.56 18.45
N THR A 21 -7.35 3.84 17.41
CA THR A 21 -7.47 2.98 16.25
C THR A 21 -7.07 3.77 15.00
N GLY A 22 -6.89 3.07 13.87
CA GLY A 22 -6.41 3.68 12.63
C GLY A 22 -7.12 3.06 11.43
N CYS A 23 -8.42 3.31 11.29
CA CYS A 23 -9.19 2.88 10.13
C CYS A 23 -8.73 3.64 8.89
N SER A 24 -8.02 2.95 7.99
CA SER A 24 -7.48 3.50 6.74
C SER A 24 -8.34 3.15 5.53
N LEU A 25 -8.21 3.97 4.49
CA LEU A 25 -8.81 3.74 3.17
C LEU A 25 -7.71 3.51 2.14
N THR A 26 -8.00 2.75 1.08
CA THR A 26 -7.12 2.55 -0.07
C THR A 26 -7.94 2.45 -1.37
N GLY A 27 -7.30 2.60 -2.54
CA GLY A 27 -7.96 2.62 -3.83
C GLY A 27 -8.83 3.84 -4.08
N TRP A 28 -8.59 4.94 -3.35
CA TRP A 28 -9.49 6.10 -3.38
C TRP A 28 -9.56 6.75 -4.76
N GLN A 29 -8.40 7.00 -5.38
CA GLN A 29 -8.35 7.69 -6.68
C GLN A 29 -8.98 6.84 -7.78
N ASP A 30 -8.79 5.52 -7.76
CA ASP A 30 -9.41 4.62 -8.71
C ASP A 30 -10.94 4.57 -8.54
N MET A 31 -11.42 4.58 -7.29
CA MET A 31 -12.85 4.70 -7.00
C MET A 31 -13.40 6.02 -7.54
N VAL A 32 -12.77 7.15 -7.23
CA VAL A 32 -13.17 8.48 -7.71
C VAL A 32 -13.20 8.53 -9.24
N ASN A 33 -12.20 7.96 -9.90
CA ASN A 33 -12.14 7.84 -11.36
C ASN A 33 -13.33 7.02 -11.91
N ALA A 34 -13.68 5.92 -11.26
CA ALA A 34 -14.74 5.02 -11.71
C ALA A 34 -16.15 5.62 -11.55
N VAL A 35 -16.41 6.35 -10.46
CA VAL A 35 -17.73 6.92 -10.17
C VAL A 35 -17.87 8.41 -10.52
N GLY A 36 -16.77 9.09 -10.81
CA GLY A 36 -16.76 10.48 -11.27
C GLY A 36 -17.15 11.50 -10.19
N LEU A 37 -16.75 11.28 -8.93
CA LEU A 37 -17.12 12.18 -7.84
C LEU A 37 -16.39 13.52 -7.92
N ASP A 38 -17.15 14.61 -7.83
CA ASP A 38 -16.57 15.93 -7.59
C ASP A 38 -16.04 16.08 -6.15
N ARG A 39 -15.38 17.20 -5.86
CA ARG A 39 -14.77 17.43 -4.54
C ARG A 39 -15.79 17.49 -3.40
N GLU A 40 -16.97 18.08 -3.63
CA GLU A 40 -17.99 18.19 -2.57
C GLU A 40 -18.58 16.82 -2.24
N GLN A 41 -18.82 16.01 -3.26
CA GLN A 41 -19.27 14.63 -3.12
C GLN A 41 -18.22 13.75 -2.43
N GLN A 42 -16.93 13.90 -2.78
CA GLN A 42 -15.84 13.24 -2.07
C GLN A 42 -15.81 13.64 -0.59
N ALA A 43 -15.88 14.94 -0.29
CA ALA A 43 -15.90 15.42 1.09
C ALA A 43 -17.10 14.87 1.87
N ALA A 44 -18.29 14.82 1.26
CA ALA A 44 -19.48 14.24 1.88
C ALA A 44 -19.33 12.74 2.15
N LEU A 45 -18.75 11.98 1.22
CA LEU A 45 -18.48 10.56 1.40
C LEU A 45 -17.44 10.33 2.50
N LEU A 46 -16.35 11.10 2.51
CA LEU A 46 -15.31 11.03 3.54
C LEU A 46 -15.89 11.28 4.94
N ARG A 47 -16.71 12.32 5.11
CA ARG A 47 -17.39 12.57 6.39
C ARG A 47 -18.28 11.41 6.81
N LYS A 48 -19.07 10.86 5.88
CA LYS A 48 -19.91 9.69 6.16
C LYS A 48 -19.09 8.46 6.58
N LEU A 49 -17.96 8.20 5.94
CA LEU A 49 -17.07 7.10 6.30
C LEU A 49 -16.41 7.32 7.66
N ARG A 50 -16.00 8.56 7.95
CA ARG A 50 -15.46 8.95 9.25
C ARG A 50 -16.46 8.73 10.37
N ASP A 51 -17.68 9.23 10.19
CA ASP A 51 -18.74 9.13 11.18
C ASP A 51 -19.07 7.64 11.43
N ALA A 52 -19.18 6.82 10.37
CA ALA A 52 -19.37 5.38 10.52
C ALA A 52 -18.26 4.68 11.32
N ALA A 53 -16.99 5.04 11.08
CA ALA A 53 -15.86 4.46 11.83
C ALA A 53 -15.84 4.90 13.30
N LYS A 54 -16.16 6.17 13.56
CA LYS A 54 -16.22 6.73 14.92
C LYS A 54 -17.40 6.16 15.72
N ASP A 55 -18.59 6.17 15.13
CA ASP A 55 -19.81 5.66 15.77
C ASP A 55 -19.64 4.18 16.14
N GLU A 56 -19.07 3.38 15.24
CA GLU A 56 -18.81 1.97 15.52
C GLU A 56 -17.73 1.77 16.58
N SER A 57 -16.69 2.61 16.58
CA SER A 57 -15.62 2.54 17.60
C SER A 57 -16.14 2.88 18.99
N GLU A 58 -17.01 3.88 19.11
CA GLU A 58 -17.67 4.27 20.37
C GLU A 58 -18.67 3.20 20.81
N ARG A 59 -19.53 2.72 19.90
CA ARG A 59 -20.51 1.66 20.19
C ARG A 59 -19.82 0.41 20.72
N TYR A 60 -18.79 -0.06 20.02
CA TYR A 60 -18.08 -1.28 20.42
C TYR A 60 -17.29 -1.07 21.72
N ALA A 61 -16.73 0.12 21.97
CA ALA A 61 -16.11 0.44 23.26
C ALA A 61 -17.12 0.31 24.42
N GLY A 62 -18.33 0.85 24.23
CA GLY A 62 -19.42 0.73 25.20
C GLY A 62 -19.84 -0.71 25.47
N GLU A 63 -19.89 -1.56 24.42
CA GLU A 63 -20.24 -2.99 24.57
C GLU A 63 -19.23 -3.78 25.40
N ILE A 64 -17.94 -3.43 25.31
CA ILE A 64 -16.87 -4.08 26.09
C ILE A 64 -16.59 -3.38 27.42
N GLY A 65 -17.33 -2.32 27.76
CA GLY A 65 -17.19 -1.58 29.03
C GLY A 65 -15.93 -0.71 29.10
N GLU A 66 -15.39 -0.28 27.96
CA GLU A 66 -14.15 0.47 27.84
C GLU A 66 -14.39 1.91 27.36
N GLY A 67 -13.39 2.78 27.56
CA GLY A 67 -13.39 4.12 26.96
C GLY A 67 -13.25 4.07 25.43
N ALA A 68 -13.91 5.01 24.73
CA ALA A 68 -13.78 5.14 23.29
C ALA A 68 -12.36 5.59 22.88
N PRO A 69 -11.86 5.18 21.71
CA PRO A 69 -10.59 5.68 21.16
C PRO A 69 -10.59 7.19 21.00
N ILE A 70 -9.49 7.87 21.37
CA ILE A 70 -9.38 9.33 21.19
C ILE A 70 -9.15 9.74 19.72
N LEU A 71 -8.62 8.82 18.90
CA LEU A 71 -8.41 8.98 17.46
C LEU A 71 -8.77 7.65 16.77
N VAL A 72 -9.47 7.72 15.64
CA VAL A 72 -10.05 6.55 14.98
C VAL A 72 -9.58 6.36 13.54
N THR A 73 -9.48 7.45 12.78
CA THR A 73 -9.28 7.40 11.33
C THR A 73 -7.91 7.92 10.91
N THR A 74 -7.30 7.26 9.94
CA THR A 74 -5.98 7.62 9.41
C THR A 74 -5.91 7.33 7.91
N ILE A 75 -4.88 7.79 7.21
CA ILE A 75 -4.53 7.18 5.92
C ILE A 75 -3.09 6.71 5.96
N LYS A 76 -2.92 5.43 5.65
CA LYS A 76 -1.64 4.81 5.35
C LYS A 76 -1.61 4.41 3.86
N PRO A 77 -0.55 4.72 3.11
CA PRO A 77 -0.37 4.16 1.78
C PRO A 77 -0.11 2.66 1.92
N GLU A 78 -1.17 1.87 1.73
CA GLU A 78 -1.12 0.41 1.88
C GLU A 78 -0.45 -0.25 0.68
N GLY A 79 0.87 -0.10 0.58
CA GLY A 79 1.64 -0.52 -0.60
C GLY A 79 1.50 -2.00 -0.93
N THR A 80 1.45 -2.91 0.06
CA THR A 80 1.29 -4.35 -0.18
C THR A 80 -0.18 -4.76 -0.30
N LEU A 81 -1.04 -4.30 0.61
CA LEU A 81 -2.45 -4.72 0.63
C LEU A 81 -3.20 -4.22 -0.61
N SER A 82 -2.83 -3.07 -1.17
CA SER A 82 -3.49 -2.54 -2.39
C SER A 82 -3.13 -3.31 -3.65
N GLN A 83 -2.04 -4.10 -3.63
CA GLN A 83 -1.65 -4.95 -4.76
C GLN A 83 -2.55 -6.19 -4.87
N LEU A 84 -3.17 -6.62 -3.77
CA LEU A 84 -4.07 -7.77 -3.77
C LEU A 84 -5.33 -7.52 -4.62
N PRO A 85 -6.06 -6.40 -4.44
CA PRO A 85 -7.16 -6.03 -5.33
C PRO A 85 -6.72 -5.26 -6.59
N GLY A 86 -5.43 -4.92 -6.71
CA GLY A 86 -4.89 -4.18 -7.88
C GLY A 86 -5.37 -2.73 -7.96
N VAL A 87 -5.37 -2.00 -6.84
CA VAL A 87 -5.83 -0.60 -6.76
C VAL A 87 -4.74 0.35 -6.26
N SER A 88 -4.99 1.65 -6.41
CA SER A 88 -4.12 2.73 -5.97
C SER A 88 -3.92 2.71 -4.45
N SER A 89 -2.76 3.17 -3.98
CA SER A 89 -2.35 3.02 -2.57
C SER A 89 -2.72 4.23 -1.73
N GLY A 90 -3.65 4.06 -0.78
CA GLY A 90 -4.15 5.14 0.08
C GLY A 90 -4.81 6.25 -0.74
N VAL A 91 -4.32 7.47 -0.59
CA VAL A 91 -4.75 8.65 -1.37
C VAL A 91 -4.02 8.83 -2.70
N HIS A 92 -2.99 8.03 -2.99
CA HIS A 92 -2.17 8.20 -4.19
C HIS A 92 -2.90 7.73 -5.44
N TYR A 93 -2.48 8.27 -6.57
CA TYR A 93 -2.88 7.81 -7.89
C TYR A 93 -2.11 6.56 -8.29
N SER A 94 -2.73 5.73 -9.13
CA SER A 94 -2.07 4.59 -9.79
C SER A 94 -0.86 5.07 -10.62
N HIS A 95 0.17 4.22 -10.77
CA HIS A 95 1.45 4.63 -11.37
C HIS A 95 1.28 5.17 -12.81
N SER A 96 0.68 4.36 -13.69
CA SER A 96 0.32 4.72 -15.06
C SER A 96 -0.75 3.75 -15.57
N PRO A 97 -1.41 4.01 -16.72
CA PRO A 97 -2.47 3.14 -17.20
C PRO A 97 -2.01 1.70 -17.47
N TYR A 98 -0.78 1.56 -17.97
CA TYR A 98 -0.12 0.29 -18.28
C TYR A 98 1.34 0.37 -17.82
N PHE A 99 1.79 -0.61 -17.04
CA PHE A 99 3.17 -0.63 -16.54
C PHE A 99 3.68 -2.05 -16.32
N LEU A 100 4.99 -2.21 -16.32
CA LEU A 100 5.66 -3.39 -15.80
C LEU A 100 5.89 -3.19 -14.31
N ARG A 101 5.46 -4.16 -13.53
CA ARG A 101 5.83 -4.30 -12.12
C ARG A 101 6.90 -5.37 -12.01
N ARG A 102 8.05 -5.01 -11.44
CA ARG A 102 9.18 -5.91 -11.25
C ARG A 102 9.27 -6.37 -9.81
N VAL A 103 9.27 -7.69 -9.60
CA VAL A 103 9.44 -8.30 -8.28
C VAL A 103 10.78 -9.01 -8.22
N ARG A 104 11.57 -8.67 -7.20
CA ARG A 104 12.87 -9.29 -6.92
C ARG A 104 12.65 -10.45 -5.96
N ILE A 105 13.10 -11.63 -6.34
CA ILE A 105 12.95 -12.85 -5.54
C ILE A 105 14.30 -13.59 -5.52
N ASN A 106 14.57 -14.32 -4.44
CA ASN A 106 15.74 -15.17 -4.35
C ASN A 106 15.74 -16.21 -5.49
N SER A 107 16.88 -16.43 -6.14
CA SER A 107 16.98 -17.33 -7.29
C SER A 107 16.69 -18.81 -6.98
N HIS A 108 16.68 -19.19 -5.71
CA HIS A 108 16.36 -20.53 -5.22
C HIS A 108 14.90 -20.68 -4.77
N ASP A 109 14.13 -19.60 -4.74
CA ASP A 109 12.73 -19.63 -4.31
C ASP A 109 11.87 -20.47 -5.28
N PRO A 110 11.02 -21.40 -4.79
CA PRO A 110 10.12 -22.18 -5.62
C PRO A 110 9.26 -21.34 -6.58
N LEU A 111 8.80 -20.14 -6.16
CA LEU A 111 8.03 -19.23 -7.01
C LEU A 111 8.79 -18.85 -8.27
N VAL A 112 10.08 -18.58 -8.15
CA VAL A 112 10.93 -18.23 -9.29
C VAL A 112 11.08 -19.43 -10.22
N LYS A 113 11.27 -20.63 -9.68
CA LYS A 113 11.41 -21.86 -10.48
C LYS A 113 10.17 -22.15 -11.30
N VAL A 114 8.98 -21.99 -10.70
CA VAL A 114 7.71 -22.12 -11.41
C VAL A 114 7.59 -21.06 -12.51
N CYS A 115 7.93 -19.80 -12.22
CA CYS A 115 7.92 -18.74 -13.23
C CYS A 115 8.91 -19.02 -14.38
N GLU A 116 10.07 -19.62 -14.12
CA GLU A 116 11.02 -20.08 -15.15
C GLU A 116 10.42 -21.18 -16.02
N GLU A 117 9.78 -22.19 -15.42
CA GLU A 117 9.12 -23.28 -16.14
C GLU A 117 7.96 -22.78 -17.02
N LEU A 118 7.21 -21.80 -16.52
CA LEU A 118 6.12 -21.15 -17.26
C LEU A 118 6.64 -20.21 -18.35
N GLY A 119 7.93 -19.89 -18.36
CA GLY A 119 8.58 -19.04 -19.37
C GLY A 119 8.32 -17.56 -19.16
N TYR A 120 8.19 -17.10 -17.91
CA TYR A 120 7.97 -15.68 -17.61
C TYR A 120 9.22 -14.84 -17.97
N PRO A 121 9.06 -13.52 -18.22
CA PRO A 121 10.20 -12.63 -18.40
C PRO A 121 10.98 -12.48 -17.09
N ILE A 122 12.19 -13.04 -17.05
CA ILE A 122 13.05 -13.06 -15.86
C ILE A 122 14.45 -12.59 -16.22
N TYR A 123 14.99 -11.69 -15.40
CA TYR A 123 16.31 -11.09 -15.55
C TYR A 123 17.15 -11.32 -14.28
N PRO A 124 18.48 -11.46 -14.37
CA PRO A 124 19.32 -11.38 -13.19
C PRO A 124 19.31 -9.94 -12.64
N GLU A 125 19.50 -9.80 -11.34
CA GLU A 125 19.74 -8.49 -10.73
C GLU A 125 20.90 -7.75 -11.41
N VAL A 126 20.84 -6.42 -11.43
CA VAL A 126 21.84 -5.58 -12.11
C VAL A 126 23.25 -5.92 -11.63
N GLY A 127 24.14 -6.22 -12.57
CA GLY A 127 25.53 -6.60 -12.29
C GLY A 127 25.76 -8.08 -11.98
N GLN A 128 24.74 -8.93 -12.07
CA GLN A 128 24.86 -10.39 -11.88
C GLN A 128 24.63 -11.15 -13.19
N GLU A 129 25.22 -12.35 -13.31
CA GLU A 129 24.95 -13.25 -14.43
C GLU A 129 23.79 -14.19 -14.12
N MET A 130 22.98 -14.54 -15.12
CA MET A 130 21.79 -15.40 -14.93
C MET A 130 22.11 -16.73 -14.23
N LYS A 131 23.28 -17.32 -14.50
CA LYS A 131 23.66 -18.63 -13.94
C LYS A 131 24.12 -18.56 -12.48
N THR A 132 24.60 -17.41 -12.02
CA THR A 132 25.22 -17.24 -10.70
C THR A 132 24.47 -16.24 -9.81
N CYS A 133 23.39 -15.64 -10.33
CA CYS A 133 22.64 -14.65 -9.61
C CYS A 133 21.97 -15.22 -8.35
N THR A 134 22.01 -14.45 -7.27
CA THR A 134 21.27 -14.73 -6.02
C THR A 134 19.86 -14.17 -6.06
N THR A 135 19.63 -13.16 -6.90
CA THR A 135 18.35 -12.48 -7.06
C THR A 135 17.95 -12.48 -8.53
N LYS A 136 16.69 -12.87 -8.78
CA LYS A 136 16.03 -12.80 -10.07
C LYS A 136 14.91 -11.78 -10.02
N VAL A 137 14.73 -11.07 -11.13
CA VAL A 137 13.76 -10.00 -11.30
C VAL A 137 12.72 -10.47 -12.31
N ILE A 138 11.48 -10.65 -11.85
CA ILE A 138 10.37 -11.11 -12.68
C ILE A 138 9.54 -9.89 -13.09
N GLU A 139 9.18 -9.79 -14.37
CA GLU A 139 8.27 -8.74 -14.86
C GLU A 139 6.82 -9.22 -14.91
N PHE A 140 5.92 -8.42 -14.35
CA PHE A 140 4.48 -8.60 -14.40
C PHE A 140 3.87 -7.42 -15.18
N PRO A 141 3.21 -7.64 -16.33
CA PRO A 141 2.47 -6.60 -17.01
C PRO A 141 1.18 -6.31 -16.23
N GLU A 142 1.03 -5.07 -15.77
CA GLU A 142 -0.09 -4.61 -14.96
C GLU A 142 -0.90 -3.54 -15.71
N LYS A 143 -2.20 -3.51 -15.43
CA LYS A 143 -3.14 -2.51 -15.94
C LYS A 143 -3.83 -1.83 -14.76
N ALA A 144 -3.65 -0.52 -14.63
CA ALA A 144 -4.35 0.24 -13.61
C ALA A 144 -5.85 0.37 -13.95
N PRO A 145 -6.71 0.60 -12.94
CA PRO A 145 -8.07 1.05 -13.18
C PRO A 145 -8.10 2.31 -14.07
N VAL A 146 -9.13 2.42 -14.91
CA VAL A 146 -9.25 3.51 -15.89
C VAL A 146 -9.40 4.85 -15.16
N GLY A 147 -8.61 5.86 -15.56
CA GLY A 147 -8.74 7.23 -15.07
C GLY A 147 -7.40 7.94 -14.97
N LYS A 148 -7.35 8.99 -14.13
CA LYS A 148 -6.12 9.76 -13.88
C LYS A 148 -5.09 8.90 -13.14
N THR A 149 -3.83 9.04 -13.55
CA THR A 149 -2.67 8.38 -12.95
C THR A 149 -1.64 9.39 -12.46
N LYS A 150 -0.59 8.91 -11.81
CA LYS A 150 0.47 9.72 -11.16
C LYS A 150 1.03 10.81 -12.07
N TYR A 151 1.20 10.53 -13.36
CA TYR A 151 1.80 11.48 -14.30
C TYR A 151 0.82 12.52 -14.84
N ASP A 152 -0.49 12.34 -14.63
CA ASP A 152 -1.56 13.21 -15.11
C ASP A 152 -1.92 14.34 -14.13
N VAL A 153 -1.30 14.35 -12.94
CA VAL A 153 -1.66 15.25 -11.84
C VAL A 153 -0.50 16.12 -11.43
N THR A 154 -0.85 17.31 -10.93
CA THR A 154 0.11 18.28 -10.39
C THR A 154 0.46 18.01 -8.93
N ALA A 155 1.56 18.58 -8.45
CA ALA A 155 1.91 18.54 -7.04
C ALA A 155 0.84 19.23 -6.16
N ILE A 156 0.26 20.35 -6.64
CA ILE A 156 -0.81 21.06 -5.95
C ILE A 156 -2.08 20.21 -5.87
N GLU A 157 -2.48 19.51 -6.94
CA GLU A 157 -3.62 18.59 -6.87
C GLU A 157 -3.42 17.48 -5.82
N GLN A 158 -2.20 16.97 -5.65
CA GLN A 158 -1.89 16.00 -4.60
C GLN A 158 -2.00 16.60 -3.19
N LEU A 159 -1.52 17.83 -2.99
CA LEU A 159 -1.62 18.55 -1.71
C LEU A 159 -3.07 18.89 -1.35
N GLU A 160 -3.86 19.26 -2.33
CA GLU A 160 -5.28 19.49 -2.15
C GLU A 160 -6.04 18.21 -1.79
N ASN A 161 -5.63 17.05 -2.33
CA ASN A 161 -6.16 15.76 -1.91
C ASN A 161 -5.79 15.47 -0.44
N TYR A 162 -4.55 15.78 -0.02
CA TYR A 162 -4.16 15.66 1.38
C TYR A 162 -5.07 16.50 2.28
N LYS A 163 -5.26 17.79 1.93
CA LYS A 163 -6.12 18.70 2.69
C LYS A 163 -7.56 18.21 2.77
N LEU A 164 -8.13 17.75 1.66
CA LEU A 164 -9.47 17.16 1.62
C LEU A 164 -9.64 16.03 2.64
N PHE A 165 -8.64 15.14 2.76
CA PHE A 165 -8.66 14.03 3.71
C PHE A 165 -8.46 14.47 5.16
N MET A 166 -7.52 15.38 5.40
CA MET A 166 -7.28 15.96 6.73
C MET A 166 -8.54 16.64 7.29
N GLU A 167 -9.27 17.39 6.46
CA GLU A 167 -10.48 18.10 6.88
C GLU A 167 -11.70 17.17 7.09
N ASN A 168 -11.82 16.11 6.28
CA ASN A 168 -13.08 15.38 6.14
C ASN A 168 -13.06 13.95 6.67
N TYR A 169 -11.90 13.31 6.80
CA TYR A 169 -11.81 11.91 7.21
C TYR A 169 -10.89 11.68 8.41
N VAL A 170 -9.69 12.24 8.40
CA VAL A 170 -8.58 11.80 9.26
C VAL A 170 -8.59 12.47 10.62
N ASP A 171 -8.35 11.67 11.67
CA ASP A 171 -8.02 12.15 13.02
C ASP A 171 -6.50 12.23 13.25
N HIS A 172 -5.76 11.25 12.69
CA HIS A 172 -4.30 11.16 12.79
C HIS A 172 -3.61 12.04 11.74
N ASN A 173 -2.99 11.42 10.73
CA ASN A 173 -2.44 12.11 9.57
C ASN A 173 -2.80 11.35 8.29
N CYS A 174 -2.94 12.09 7.19
CA CYS A 174 -3.07 11.52 5.86
C CYS A 174 -1.65 11.29 5.30
N SER A 175 -1.09 10.10 5.46
CA SER A 175 0.25 9.83 4.91
C SER A 175 0.25 9.89 3.39
N ILE A 176 1.07 10.80 2.86
CA ILE A 176 1.21 11.06 1.43
C ILE A 176 2.68 11.36 1.08
N THR A 177 3.10 10.86 -0.07
CA THR A 177 4.31 11.28 -0.78
C THR A 177 3.89 12.08 -2.00
N VAL A 178 4.08 13.40 -1.93
CA VAL A 178 3.78 14.33 -3.00
C VAL A 178 4.92 14.29 -4.01
N HIS A 179 4.57 13.93 -5.24
CA HIS A 179 5.51 13.93 -6.36
C HIS A 179 5.54 15.33 -6.98
N VAL A 180 6.73 15.93 -7.03
CA VAL A 180 6.90 17.34 -7.44
C VAL A 180 7.82 17.41 -8.65
N ARG A 181 7.34 17.98 -9.76
CA ARG A 181 8.19 18.27 -10.92
C ARG A 181 9.01 19.53 -10.68
N ASP A 182 10.15 19.67 -11.36
CA ASP A 182 11.08 20.79 -11.18
C ASP A 182 10.43 22.19 -11.21
N LYS A 183 9.42 22.37 -12.08
CA LYS A 183 8.71 23.65 -12.25
C LYS A 183 7.61 23.92 -11.20
N GLU A 184 7.33 22.96 -10.32
CA GLU A 184 6.23 23.02 -9.35
C GLU A 184 6.71 23.39 -7.93
N TRP A 185 8.03 23.35 -7.66
CA TRP A 185 8.58 23.56 -6.33
C TRP A 185 8.17 24.89 -5.69
N ASP A 186 8.26 26.01 -6.41
CA ASP A 186 7.87 27.33 -5.89
C ASP A 186 6.40 27.36 -5.45
N GLN A 187 5.51 26.68 -6.20
CA GLN A 187 4.08 26.62 -5.87
C GLN A 187 3.84 25.71 -4.66
N VAL A 188 4.56 24.60 -4.56
CA VAL A 188 4.49 23.68 -3.42
C VAL A 188 4.96 24.37 -2.14
N GLU A 189 6.07 25.10 -2.19
CA GLU A 189 6.58 25.87 -1.05
C GLU A 189 5.53 26.88 -0.57
N GLN A 190 4.99 27.68 -1.49
CA GLN A 190 3.96 28.66 -1.15
C GLN A 190 2.70 28.00 -0.58
N TRP A 191 2.25 26.89 -1.16
CA TRP A 191 1.08 26.16 -0.65
C TRP A 191 1.30 25.67 0.78
N VAL A 192 2.48 25.10 1.09
CA VAL A 192 2.79 24.64 2.45
C VAL A 192 2.86 25.81 3.41
N TRP A 193 3.45 26.94 3.00
CA TRP A 193 3.49 28.15 3.80
C TRP A 193 2.09 28.66 4.15
N ASP A 194 1.20 28.71 3.16
CA ASP A 194 -0.17 29.20 3.31
C ASP A 194 -1.06 28.27 4.16
N ASN A 195 -0.69 26.98 4.27
CA ASN A 195 -1.46 25.96 4.99
C ASN A 195 -0.68 25.39 6.19
N TRP A 196 0.33 26.11 6.70
CA TRP A 196 1.26 25.60 7.71
C TRP A 196 0.56 25.06 8.98
N ASP A 197 -0.50 25.74 9.42
CA ASP A 197 -1.25 25.38 10.64
C ASP A 197 -2.18 24.17 10.43
N ASP A 198 -2.52 23.83 9.19
CA ASP A 198 -3.43 22.73 8.84
C ASP A 198 -2.66 21.44 8.44
N VAL A 199 -1.33 21.51 8.36
CA VAL A 199 -0.46 20.39 7.95
C VAL A 199 0.14 19.70 9.17
N VAL A 200 -0.01 18.38 9.23
CA VAL A 200 0.63 17.56 10.27
C VAL A 200 1.97 17.00 9.79
N ALA A 201 1.99 16.26 8.69
CA ALA A 201 3.22 15.75 8.09
C ALA A 201 3.04 15.42 6.60
N LEU A 202 3.95 15.96 5.78
CA LEU A 202 4.04 15.74 4.34
C LEU A 202 5.41 15.13 4.00
N SER A 203 5.45 14.30 2.97
CA SER A 203 6.67 13.82 2.34
C SER A 203 6.70 14.28 0.89
N PHE A 204 7.86 14.74 0.42
CA PHE A 204 8.04 15.21 -0.95
C PHE A 204 9.09 14.34 -1.65
N LEU A 205 8.83 14.00 -2.91
CA LEU A 205 9.75 13.28 -3.76
C LEU A 205 9.81 13.98 -5.12
N SER A 206 11.03 14.23 -5.62
CA SER A 206 11.19 14.74 -6.98
C SER A 206 10.61 13.75 -7.97
N LEU A 207 9.78 14.24 -8.90
CA LEU A 207 9.30 13.47 -10.03
C LEU A 207 10.23 13.73 -11.22
N ASP A 208 11.35 13.03 -11.21
CA ASP A 208 12.29 13.01 -12.33
C ASP A 208 12.07 11.80 -13.24
N ASP A 209 12.52 11.93 -14.48
CA ASP A 209 12.62 10.82 -15.44
C ASP A 209 13.95 10.07 -15.22
N SER A 210 14.30 9.75 -13.97
CA SER A 210 15.51 8.98 -13.70
C SER A 210 15.35 7.54 -14.15
N PHE A 211 16.01 7.19 -15.26
CA PHE A 211 16.05 5.82 -15.76
C PHE A 211 17.19 5.06 -15.10
N TYR A 212 16.84 4.01 -14.36
CA TYR A 212 17.80 2.98 -13.96
C TYR A 212 17.34 1.61 -14.43
N GLN A 213 18.29 0.71 -14.67
CA GLN A 213 17.98 -0.62 -15.18
C GLN A 213 17.12 -1.39 -14.17
N LEU A 214 16.08 -2.08 -14.65
CA LEU A 214 15.14 -2.87 -13.81
C LEU A 214 14.43 -2.05 -12.73
N MET A 215 13.84 -0.90 -13.11
CA MET A 215 12.96 -0.13 -12.21
C MET A 215 11.80 -0.99 -11.71
N PRO A 216 11.38 -0.86 -10.43
CA PRO A 216 10.24 -1.58 -9.88
C PRO A 216 8.94 -1.35 -10.64
N TYR A 217 8.75 -0.13 -11.15
CA TYR A 217 7.64 0.25 -11.99
C TYR A 217 8.19 0.92 -13.25
N GLU A 218 7.73 0.47 -14.41
CA GLU A 218 8.10 1.05 -15.70
C GLU A 218 6.85 1.22 -16.55
N SER A 219 6.53 2.45 -16.94
CA SER A 219 5.39 2.72 -17.80
C SER A 219 5.62 2.15 -19.19
N ILE A 220 4.60 1.48 -19.73
CA ILE A 220 4.62 0.87 -21.07
C ILE A 220 3.39 1.29 -21.86
N THR A 221 3.43 1.04 -23.16
CA THR A 221 2.27 1.23 -24.03
C THR A 221 1.25 0.12 -23.85
N GLU A 222 0.00 0.39 -24.23
CA GLU A 222 -1.06 -0.63 -24.28
C GLU A 222 -0.70 -1.79 -25.21
N GLU A 223 0.00 -1.53 -26.31
CA GLU A 223 0.45 -2.56 -27.25
C GLU A 223 1.47 -3.51 -26.57
N GLU A 224 2.49 -2.95 -25.91
CA GLU A 224 3.48 -3.73 -25.16
C GLU A 224 2.84 -4.56 -24.04
N TYR A 225 1.89 -3.96 -23.30
CA TYR A 225 1.10 -4.68 -22.29
C TYR A 225 0.39 -5.89 -22.90
N ASN A 226 -0.36 -5.69 -23.99
CA ASN A 226 -1.11 -6.76 -24.65
C ASN A 226 -0.20 -7.84 -25.24
N ASN A 227 0.99 -7.48 -25.73
CA ASN A 227 1.96 -8.44 -26.24
C ASN A 227 2.53 -9.30 -25.11
N LYS A 228 2.99 -8.68 -24.01
CA LYS A 228 3.53 -9.40 -22.84
C LYS A 228 2.47 -10.28 -22.17
N LEU A 229 1.22 -9.83 -22.10
CA LEU A 229 0.11 -10.60 -21.53
C LEU A 229 -0.15 -11.91 -22.30
N LYS A 230 0.07 -11.92 -23.63
CA LYS A 230 -0.08 -13.13 -24.45
C LYS A 230 1.06 -14.13 -24.26
N GLU A 231 2.27 -13.63 -23.98
CA GLU A 231 3.45 -14.45 -23.73
C GLU A 231 3.42 -15.09 -22.35
N MET A 232 2.79 -14.42 -21.38
CA MET A 232 2.73 -14.85 -20.00
C MET A 232 1.62 -15.88 -19.78
N LYS A 233 2.01 -17.12 -19.49
CA LYS A 233 1.06 -18.18 -19.12
C LYS A 233 0.44 -17.89 -17.74
N PRO A 234 -0.80 -18.34 -17.47
CA PRO A 234 -1.35 -18.28 -16.12
C PRO A 234 -0.45 -19.02 -15.12
N PHE A 235 -0.32 -18.46 -13.92
CA PHE A 235 0.44 -19.11 -12.85
C PHE A 235 -0.25 -20.41 -12.43
N ILE A 236 0.51 -21.48 -12.22
CA ILE A 236 0.00 -22.79 -11.83
C ILE A 236 0.53 -23.13 -10.42
N PRO A 237 -0.25 -22.90 -9.35
CA PRO A 237 0.21 -23.11 -7.97
C PRO A 237 0.67 -24.54 -7.68
N SER A 238 0.10 -25.55 -8.34
CA SER A 238 0.47 -26.95 -8.12
C SER A 238 1.92 -27.26 -8.50
N LEU A 239 2.56 -26.48 -9.38
CA LEU A 239 3.97 -26.65 -9.75
C LEU A 239 4.91 -26.32 -8.58
N LEU A 240 4.47 -25.55 -7.58
CA LEU A 240 5.31 -25.20 -6.41
C LEU A 240 5.80 -26.44 -5.67
N SER A 241 4.93 -27.43 -5.51
CA SER A 241 5.24 -28.71 -4.86
C SER A 241 6.39 -29.48 -5.54
N THR A 242 6.71 -29.18 -6.80
CA THR A 242 7.82 -29.81 -7.52
C THR A 242 9.18 -29.23 -7.11
N TYR A 243 9.19 -27.99 -6.62
CA TYR A 243 10.39 -27.22 -6.28
C TYR A 243 10.56 -26.97 -4.79
N GLU A 244 9.51 -27.16 -3.99
CA GLU A 244 9.59 -27.13 -2.53
C GLU A 244 10.40 -28.33 -2.02
N VAL A 245 11.59 -28.04 -1.49
CA VAL A 245 12.53 -29.08 -1.00
C VAL A 245 12.18 -29.54 0.42
N GLN A 246 11.44 -28.73 1.17
CA GLN A 246 10.94 -29.04 2.51
C GLN A 246 9.53 -28.50 2.69
N GLU A 247 8.60 -29.38 3.02
CA GLU A 247 7.34 -29.01 3.65
C GLU A 247 7.69 -28.61 5.09
N GLU A 248 8.03 -27.34 5.32
CA GLU A 248 8.00 -26.82 6.68
C GLU A 248 6.52 -26.78 7.08
N ALA A 249 6.07 -27.84 7.73
CA ALA A 249 4.94 -27.71 8.64
C ALA A 249 5.35 -26.62 9.63
N LEU A 250 4.82 -25.41 9.42
CA LEU A 250 4.74 -24.41 10.47
C LEU A 250 3.96 -25.09 11.59
N ASP A 251 4.69 -25.68 12.54
CA ASP A 251 4.10 -26.13 13.78
C ASP A 251 3.56 -24.88 14.45
N VAL A 252 2.27 -24.66 14.26
CA VAL A 252 1.46 -23.72 15.03
C VAL A 252 1.34 -24.35 16.41
N GLY A 253 2.46 -24.43 17.12
CA GLY A 253 2.70 -25.30 18.27
C GLY A 253 1.51 -25.37 19.20
N ASN A 254 0.75 -26.46 19.09
CA ASN A 254 -0.36 -26.74 20.01
C ASN A 254 0.15 -27.47 21.27
N GLU A 255 1.45 -27.79 21.33
CA GLU A 255 2.09 -28.55 22.41
C GLU A 255 2.18 -27.82 23.77
N GLY A 256 1.59 -26.63 23.90
CA GLY A 256 1.56 -25.85 25.15
C GLY A 256 0.23 -25.85 25.90
N CYS A 257 -0.88 -26.31 25.28
CA CYS A 257 -2.21 -26.10 25.88
C CYS A 257 -2.63 -27.18 26.88
N ASP A 258 -1.95 -28.33 26.94
CA ASP A 258 -2.35 -29.45 27.79
C ASP A 258 -1.99 -29.28 29.27
N SER A 259 -1.05 -28.39 29.60
CA SER A 259 -0.58 -28.16 30.98
C SER A 259 -1.06 -26.84 31.61
N GLY A 260 -1.79 -26.02 30.86
CA GLY A 260 -2.28 -24.71 31.34
C GLY A 260 -1.18 -23.67 31.59
N ILE A 261 0.05 -23.91 31.14
CA ILE A 261 1.18 -22.98 31.25
C ILE A 261 1.74 -22.78 29.84
N CYS A 262 1.62 -21.55 29.32
CA CYS A 262 2.24 -21.19 28.05
C CYS A 262 3.77 -21.29 28.18
N PRO A 263 4.46 -22.00 27.25
CA PRO A 263 5.91 -22.05 27.26
C PRO A 263 6.49 -20.66 26.98
N ILE A 264 7.52 -20.29 27.74
CA ILE A 264 8.28 -19.06 27.50
C ILE A 264 9.09 -19.28 26.21
N ARG A 265 8.88 -18.42 25.22
CA ARG A 265 9.71 -18.31 24.00
C ARG A 265 10.51 -17.03 24.07
#